data_AF-A0AB34SA38-F1
#
_entry.id   AF-A0AB34SA38-F1
#
_cell.length_a   1.000
_cell.length_b   1.000
_cell.length_c   1.000
_cell.angle_alpha   90.00
_cell.angle_beta   90.00
_cell.angle_gamma   90.00
#
_symmetry.space_group_name_H-M   'P 1'
#
loop_
_entity.id
_entity.type
_entity.pdbx_description
1 polymer ?
#
loop_
_entity_poly.entity_id
_entity_poly.type
_entity_poly.pdbx_seq_one_letter_code
_entity_poly.pdbx_strand_id
1 'polypeptide(L)'
;MTRQNYFDILNRMEFDPQRELKNLMNLLKMERNFKSNYYETSLNSTISRNFLDYPNRSTFTSYSQMIEVIISNIYDTTEQLFVFSELLVDIFNNLEGKFTEKECQFIQVIFDNITRFLELANHELITLENGDKIIVEKNVYASEVSQIVSETSIQDAIKVLEYNHFANKGNVQRKKEILISLANYLEPLRKELNNSEELKEVFKVNNQKIIAFEKLFEMYNNFGLRHNNAKQYHLDMTHDRLEQWYDDIYTSSLFVILSLDEARILSELTFLREG
;
A
#
# COMPACT_ATOMS: atom_id res chain seq x y z
N MET A 1 -22.48 32.62 -16.70
CA MET A 1 -21.33 31.70 -16.62
C MET A 1 -20.07 32.51 -16.41
N THR A 2 -19.40 32.32 -15.28
CA THR A 2 -18.11 32.96 -14.98
C THR A 2 -17.06 32.38 -15.95
N ARG A 3 -16.26 33.24 -16.62
CA ARG A 3 -15.15 32.76 -17.46
C ARG A 3 -14.12 32.06 -16.56
N GLN A 4 -13.70 30.86 -16.95
CA GLN A 4 -12.69 30.08 -16.24
C GLN A 4 -11.41 30.08 -17.06
N ASN A 5 -10.25 30.18 -16.39
CA ASN A 5 -8.96 29.98 -17.04
C ASN A 5 -8.61 28.48 -17.07
N TYR A 6 -7.57 28.10 -17.82
CA TYR A 6 -7.23 26.67 -17.97
C TYR A 6 -6.71 26.03 -16.67
N PHE A 7 -6.09 26.79 -15.74
CA PHE A 7 -5.72 26.27 -14.42
C PHE A 7 -6.96 25.95 -13.58
N ASP A 8 -8.00 26.78 -13.64
CA ASP A 8 -9.27 26.51 -12.94
C ASP A 8 -9.93 25.23 -13.46
N ILE A 9 -9.77 24.93 -14.75
CA ILE A 9 -10.27 23.70 -15.38
C ILE A 9 -9.45 22.50 -14.87
N LEU A 10 -8.12 22.59 -14.91
CA LEU A 10 -7.22 21.51 -14.46
C LEU A 10 -7.41 21.19 -12.96
N ASN A 11 -7.56 22.21 -12.10
CA ASN A 11 -7.77 22.02 -10.67
C ASN A 11 -9.11 21.36 -10.31
N ARG A 12 -10.08 21.36 -11.25
CA ARG A 12 -11.38 20.70 -11.09
C ARG A 12 -11.43 19.34 -11.77
N MET A 13 -10.37 18.93 -12.49
CA MET A 13 -10.34 17.62 -13.11
C MET A 13 -10.22 16.58 -12.02
N GLU A 14 -11.27 15.79 -11.87
CA GLU A 14 -11.26 14.62 -11.01
C GLU A 14 -10.43 13.49 -11.65
N PHE A 15 -9.99 12.58 -10.79
CA PHE A 15 -9.37 11.33 -11.19
C PHE A 15 -10.33 10.53 -12.08
N ASP A 16 -9.84 10.12 -13.25
CA ASP A 16 -10.59 9.34 -14.24
C ASP A 16 -9.72 8.14 -14.67
N PRO A 17 -9.96 6.95 -14.12
CA PRO A 17 -9.16 5.76 -14.41
C PRO A 17 -9.08 5.42 -15.90
N GLN A 18 -10.18 5.63 -16.65
CA GLN A 18 -10.22 5.32 -18.08
C GLN A 18 -9.32 6.26 -18.87
N ARG A 19 -9.39 7.56 -18.54
CA ARG A 19 -8.52 8.58 -19.15
C ARG A 19 -7.06 8.30 -18.85
N GLU A 20 -6.73 8.00 -17.59
CA GLU A 20 -5.33 7.80 -17.19
C GLU A 20 -4.74 6.49 -17.75
N LEU A 21 -5.51 5.40 -17.80
CA LEU A 21 -5.09 4.16 -18.46
C LEU A 21 -4.83 4.37 -19.94
N LYS A 22 -5.73 5.08 -20.64
CA LYS A 22 -5.55 5.45 -22.04
C LYS A 22 -4.31 6.32 -22.25
N ASN A 23 -4.05 7.27 -21.35
CA ASN A 23 -2.87 8.12 -21.40
C ASN A 23 -1.58 7.28 -21.28
N LEU A 24 -1.51 6.36 -20.32
CA LEU A 24 -0.36 5.46 -20.18
C LEU A 24 -0.13 4.59 -21.42
N MET A 25 -1.19 3.98 -21.96
CA MET A 25 -1.09 3.18 -23.19
C MET A 25 -0.61 4.02 -24.38
N ASN A 26 -1.08 5.26 -24.51
CA ASN A 26 -0.65 6.17 -25.56
C ASN A 26 0.83 6.56 -25.39
N LEU A 27 1.29 6.82 -24.16
CA LEU A 27 2.69 7.13 -23.88
C LEU A 27 3.60 5.96 -24.27
N LEU A 28 3.23 4.72 -23.94
CA LEU A 28 4.00 3.52 -24.31
C LEU A 28 4.09 3.29 -25.81
N LYS A 29 3.00 3.59 -26.54
CA LYS A 29 2.91 3.44 -27.99
C LYS A 29 3.46 4.64 -28.76
N MET A 30 3.75 5.75 -28.08
CA MET A 30 4.24 6.96 -28.71
C MET A 30 5.56 6.67 -29.42
N GLU A 31 5.52 6.70 -30.75
CA GLU A 31 6.73 6.72 -31.56
C GLU A 31 7.42 8.05 -31.32
N ARG A 32 8.67 7.97 -30.87
CA ARG A 32 9.55 9.12 -30.76
C ARG A 32 10.81 8.82 -31.55
N ASN A 33 11.57 9.88 -31.81
CA ASN A 33 12.92 9.85 -32.36
C ASN A 33 13.95 9.20 -31.40
N PHE A 34 13.61 8.07 -30.76
CA PHE A 34 14.50 7.13 -30.09
C PHE A 34 15.32 6.42 -31.16
N LYS A 35 16.23 7.14 -31.80
CA LYS A 35 17.00 6.68 -32.97
C LYS A 35 17.70 5.34 -32.70
N SER A 36 17.36 4.34 -33.50
CA SER A 36 18.34 3.44 -34.13
C SER A 36 18.42 3.83 -35.62
N ASN A 37 19.56 3.63 -36.28
CA ASN A 37 19.85 4.10 -37.64
C ASN A 37 18.87 3.67 -38.75
N TYR A 38 17.83 2.89 -38.44
CA TYR A 38 16.90 2.33 -39.43
C TYR A 38 15.41 2.41 -39.08
N TYR A 39 14.98 2.64 -37.82
CA TYR A 39 13.54 2.72 -37.46
C TYR A 39 13.29 3.58 -36.21
N GLU A 40 12.16 4.30 -36.16
CA GLU A 40 11.57 4.83 -34.93
C GLU A 40 10.91 3.67 -34.17
N THR A 41 11.19 3.55 -32.87
CA THR A 41 10.69 2.45 -32.03
C THR A 41 10.06 3.01 -30.76
N SER A 42 8.86 2.56 -30.38
CA SER A 42 8.19 2.95 -29.14
C SER A 42 8.73 2.17 -27.92
N LEU A 43 8.50 2.67 -26.70
CA LEU A 43 8.85 1.91 -25.47
C LEU A 43 8.19 0.53 -25.45
N ASN A 44 6.94 0.44 -25.91
CA ASN A 44 6.21 -0.81 -26.04
C ASN A 44 6.96 -1.84 -26.92
N SER A 45 7.58 -1.37 -28.01
CA SER A 45 8.36 -2.23 -28.91
C SER A 45 9.69 -2.65 -28.27
N THR A 46 10.33 -1.78 -27.48
CA THR A 46 11.56 -2.11 -26.75
C THR A 46 11.28 -3.13 -25.64
N ILE A 47 10.20 -2.98 -24.87
CA ILE A 47 9.74 -3.99 -23.90
C ILE A 47 9.50 -5.33 -24.62
N SER A 48 8.71 -5.32 -25.70
CA SER A 48 8.36 -6.55 -26.42
C SER A 48 9.58 -7.30 -26.95
N ARG A 49 10.59 -6.59 -27.48
CA ARG A 49 11.83 -7.19 -27.97
C ARG A 49 12.69 -7.82 -26.87
N ASN A 50 12.66 -7.25 -25.67
CA ASN A 50 13.48 -7.69 -24.55
C ASN A 50 12.69 -8.50 -23.51
N PHE A 51 11.44 -8.86 -23.80
CA PHE A 51 10.53 -9.46 -22.82
C PHE A 51 11.02 -10.81 -22.29
N LEU A 52 11.75 -11.59 -23.09
CA LEU A 52 12.29 -12.87 -22.62
C LEU A 52 13.37 -12.71 -21.54
N ASP A 53 13.95 -11.52 -21.39
CA ASP A 53 14.90 -11.20 -20.34
C ASP A 53 14.20 -10.73 -19.05
N TYR A 54 12.90 -10.45 -19.09
CA TYR A 54 12.13 -10.02 -17.92
C TYR A 54 11.93 -11.21 -16.94
N PRO A 55 12.46 -11.14 -15.71
CA PRO A 55 12.44 -12.27 -14.78
C PRO A 55 11.02 -12.65 -14.34
N ASN A 56 10.15 -11.66 -14.15
CA ASN A 56 8.79 -11.84 -13.62
C ASN A 56 7.75 -12.18 -14.71
N ARG A 57 8.19 -12.67 -15.89
CA ARG A 57 7.30 -13.10 -16.98
C ARG A 57 6.64 -14.47 -16.77
N SER A 58 6.97 -15.17 -15.69
CA SER A 58 6.56 -16.56 -15.48
C SER A 58 6.89 -17.43 -16.71
N THR A 59 5.90 -18.09 -17.30
CA THR A 59 6.04 -18.92 -18.51
C THR A 59 5.65 -18.18 -19.79
N PHE A 60 5.25 -16.91 -19.72
CA PHE A 60 4.89 -16.14 -20.90
C PHE A 60 6.12 -15.89 -21.78
N THR A 61 5.94 -16.07 -23.09
CA THR A 61 6.98 -15.80 -24.10
C THR A 61 6.71 -14.53 -24.89
N SER A 62 5.54 -13.92 -24.70
CA SER A 62 5.12 -12.68 -25.35
C SER A 62 4.56 -11.68 -24.33
N TYR A 63 5.07 -10.45 -24.40
CA TYR A 63 4.57 -9.34 -23.59
C TYR A 63 3.08 -9.10 -23.83
N SER A 64 2.63 -9.13 -25.10
CA SER A 64 1.22 -8.89 -25.42
C SER A 64 0.30 -9.95 -24.83
N GLN A 65 0.72 -11.22 -24.82
CA GLN A 65 -0.05 -12.32 -24.23
C GLN A 65 -0.15 -12.18 -22.71
N MET A 66 0.94 -11.80 -22.04
CA MET A 66 0.93 -11.55 -20.60
C MET A 66 -0.03 -10.41 -20.25
N ILE A 67 0.03 -9.29 -20.98
CA ILE A 67 -0.88 -8.15 -20.79
C ILE A 67 -2.33 -8.53 -21.01
N GLU A 68 -2.64 -9.26 -22.09
CA GLU A 68 -3.99 -9.70 -22.40
C GLU A 68 -4.56 -10.55 -21.26
N VAL A 69 -3.78 -11.51 -20.75
CA VAL A 69 -4.21 -12.34 -19.62
C VAL A 69 -4.41 -11.50 -18.36
N ILE A 70 -3.47 -10.63 -17.98
CA ILE A 70 -3.58 -9.81 -16.77
C ILE A 70 -4.82 -8.92 -16.83
N ILE A 71 -5.02 -8.19 -17.94
CA ILE A 71 -6.14 -7.26 -18.08
C ILE A 71 -7.47 -8.01 -18.14
N SER A 72 -7.54 -9.17 -18.79
CA SER A 72 -8.78 -9.96 -18.92
C SER A 72 -9.34 -10.48 -17.58
N ASN A 73 -8.50 -10.55 -16.54
CA ASN A 73 -8.90 -11.01 -15.21
C ASN A 73 -9.38 -9.88 -14.28
N ILE A 74 -9.35 -8.63 -14.73
CA ILE A 74 -9.68 -7.47 -13.92
C ILE A 74 -10.87 -6.75 -14.54
N TYR A 75 -11.96 -6.60 -13.78
CA TYR A 75 -13.20 -5.99 -14.29
C TYR A 75 -13.29 -4.50 -13.99
N ASP A 76 -12.70 -4.04 -12.88
CA ASP A 76 -12.68 -2.63 -12.51
C ASP A 76 -11.57 -1.87 -13.25
N THR A 77 -11.89 -0.70 -13.79
CA THR A 77 -10.90 0.09 -14.56
C THR A 77 -9.81 0.68 -13.66
N THR A 78 -10.13 1.03 -12.42
CA THR A 78 -9.15 1.55 -11.46
C THR A 78 -8.15 0.46 -11.11
N GLU A 79 -8.64 -0.74 -10.83
CA GLU A 79 -7.79 -1.92 -10.62
C GLU A 79 -6.94 -2.22 -11.86
N GLN A 80 -7.50 -2.14 -13.07
CA GLN A 80 -6.74 -2.32 -14.31
C GLN A 80 -5.61 -1.30 -14.42
N LEU A 81 -5.89 -0.02 -14.13
CA LEU A 81 -4.90 1.05 -14.14
C LEU A 81 -3.78 0.79 -13.13
N PHE A 82 -4.13 0.41 -11.90
CA PHE A 82 -3.16 0.19 -10.84
C PHE A 82 -2.29 -1.04 -11.12
N VAL A 83 -2.88 -2.20 -11.45
CA VAL A 83 -2.12 -3.41 -11.80
C VAL A 83 -1.22 -3.16 -13.01
N PHE A 84 -1.72 -2.45 -14.03
CA PHE A 84 -0.90 -2.13 -15.20
C PHE A 84 0.25 -1.20 -14.82
N SER A 85 0.03 -0.27 -13.91
CA SER A 85 1.08 0.65 -13.43
C SER A 85 2.15 -0.07 -12.60
N GLU A 86 1.77 -0.97 -11.68
CA GLU A 86 2.70 -1.83 -10.94
C GLU A 86 3.55 -2.66 -11.91
N LEU A 87 2.92 -3.28 -12.90
CA LEU A 87 3.61 -4.06 -13.92
C LEU A 87 4.61 -3.22 -14.74
N LEU A 88 4.23 -2.01 -15.14
CA LEU A 88 5.14 -1.12 -15.88
C LEU A 88 6.33 -0.71 -15.02
N VAL A 89 6.10 -0.36 -13.76
CA VAL A 89 7.17 -0.02 -12.81
C VAL A 89 8.12 -1.20 -12.65
N ASP A 90 7.61 -2.41 -12.50
CA ASP A 90 8.44 -3.60 -12.37
C ASP A 90 9.24 -3.90 -13.64
N ILE A 91 8.59 -3.86 -14.82
CA ILE A 91 9.26 -4.05 -16.12
C ILE A 91 10.37 -3.02 -16.34
N PHE A 92 10.10 -1.74 -16.06
CA PHE A 92 11.10 -0.69 -16.28
C PHE A 92 12.32 -0.83 -15.37
N ASN A 93 12.13 -1.23 -14.12
CA ASN A 93 13.24 -1.46 -13.20
C ASN A 93 14.05 -2.71 -13.60
N ASN A 94 13.37 -3.80 -13.95
CA ASN A 94 14.05 -5.06 -14.30
C ASN A 94 14.71 -5.04 -15.68
N LEU A 95 14.22 -4.22 -16.61
CA LEU A 95 14.78 -4.06 -17.95
C LEU A 95 15.56 -2.75 -18.12
N GLU A 96 15.93 -2.05 -17.04
CA GLU A 96 16.59 -0.74 -17.09
C GLU A 96 17.78 -0.72 -18.09
N GLY A 97 18.64 -1.75 -18.04
CA GLY A 97 19.80 -1.90 -18.93
C GLY A 97 19.49 -2.21 -20.40
N LYS A 98 18.22 -2.37 -20.76
CA LYS A 98 17.75 -2.60 -22.15
C LYS A 98 17.26 -1.32 -22.82
N PHE A 99 17.07 -0.25 -22.06
CA PHE A 99 16.64 1.04 -22.56
C PHE A 99 17.84 1.96 -22.85
N THR A 100 17.71 2.77 -23.88
CA THR A 100 18.65 3.87 -24.16
C THR A 100 18.45 5.01 -23.15
N GLU A 101 19.43 5.90 -23.03
CA GLU A 101 19.33 7.08 -22.15
C GLU A 101 18.08 7.93 -22.44
N LYS A 102 17.71 8.10 -23.72
CA LYS A 102 16.51 8.83 -24.12
C LYS A 102 15.22 8.12 -23.73
N GLU A 103 15.21 6.79 -23.83
CA GLU A 103 14.08 5.98 -23.37
C GLU A 103 13.95 6.06 -21.85
N CYS A 104 15.06 5.99 -21.09
CA CYS A 104 15.04 6.18 -19.64
C CYS A 104 14.50 7.55 -19.23
N GLN A 105 14.92 8.64 -19.90
CA GLN A 105 14.36 9.97 -19.67
C GLN A 105 12.85 10.02 -19.94
N PHE A 106 12.35 9.27 -20.93
CA PHE A 106 10.93 9.22 -21.21
C PHE A 106 10.16 8.30 -20.25
N ILE A 107 10.78 7.23 -19.76
CA ILE A 107 10.25 6.40 -18.68
C ILE A 107 10.03 7.24 -17.43
N GLN A 108 10.91 8.19 -17.11
CA GLN A 108 10.68 9.13 -16.01
C GLN A 108 9.41 9.97 -16.19
N VAL A 109 9.08 10.36 -17.43
CA VAL A 109 7.79 11.04 -17.72
C VAL A 109 6.60 10.12 -17.44
N ILE A 110 6.74 8.82 -17.69
CA ILE A 110 5.69 7.84 -17.34
C ILE A 110 5.58 7.71 -15.83
N PHE A 111 6.69 7.61 -15.09
CA PHE A 111 6.67 7.62 -13.63
C PHE A 111 6.04 8.89 -13.06
N ASP A 112 6.36 10.07 -13.59
CA ASP A 112 5.73 11.33 -13.18
C ASP A 112 4.21 11.32 -13.40
N ASN A 113 3.73 10.73 -14.51
CA ASN A 113 2.30 10.59 -14.76
C ASN A 113 1.65 9.61 -13.78
N ILE A 114 2.31 8.48 -13.51
CA ILE A 114 1.86 7.51 -12.50
C ILE A 114 1.71 8.18 -11.14
N THR A 115 2.77 8.82 -10.65
CA THR A 115 2.74 9.53 -9.38
C THR A 115 1.60 10.56 -9.33
N ARG A 116 1.40 11.35 -10.38
CA ARG A 116 0.33 12.38 -10.40
C ARG A 116 -1.07 11.79 -10.27
N PHE A 117 -1.42 10.75 -11.02
CA PHE A 117 -2.77 10.21 -10.89
C PHE A 117 -2.96 9.41 -9.60
N LEU A 118 -1.88 8.81 -9.06
CA LEU A 118 -1.94 8.19 -7.74
C LEU A 118 -2.25 9.22 -6.66
N GLU A 119 -1.61 10.40 -6.70
CA GLU A 119 -1.96 11.52 -5.81
C GLU A 119 -3.43 11.93 -5.94
N LEU A 120 -3.94 12.06 -7.16
CA LEU A 120 -5.37 12.38 -7.40
C LEU A 120 -6.32 11.29 -6.88
N ALA A 121 -5.86 10.04 -6.87
CA ALA A 121 -6.61 8.90 -6.37
C ALA A 121 -6.43 8.66 -4.87
N ASN A 122 -5.63 9.46 -4.15
CA ASN A 122 -5.22 9.21 -2.75
C ASN A 122 -4.45 7.89 -2.58
N HIS A 123 -3.52 7.59 -3.48
CA HIS A 123 -2.69 6.40 -3.47
C HIS A 123 -1.20 6.74 -3.62
N GLU A 124 -0.33 5.78 -3.31
CA GLU A 124 1.13 5.90 -3.48
C GLU A 124 1.79 4.56 -3.83
N LEU A 125 3.02 4.61 -4.35
CA LEU A 125 3.85 3.44 -4.57
C LEU A 125 4.76 3.21 -3.35
N ILE A 126 4.69 2.01 -2.76
CA ILE A 126 5.63 1.55 -1.72
C ILE A 126 6.49 0.43 -2.27
N THR A 127 7.65 0.19 -1.64
CA THR A 127 8.54 -0.93 -1.98
C THR A 127 8.43 -2.01 -0.90
N LEU A 128 8.11 -3.23 -1.32
CA LEU A 128 8.06 -4.43 -0.48
C LEU A 128 9.46 -4.94 -0.15
N GLU A 129 9.55 -5.85 0.83
CA GLU A 129 10.82 -6.46 1.27
C GLU A 129 11.58 -7.17 0.14
N ASN A 130 10.86 -7.76 -0.81
CA ASN A 130 11.44 -8.46 -1.96
C ASN A 130 11.85 -7.51 -3.09
N GLY A 131 11.66 -6.20 -2.94
CA GLY A 131 11.96 -5.17 -3.94
C GLY A 131 10.79 -4.83 -4.87
N ASP A 132 9.69 -5.59 -4.81
CA ASP A 132 8.51 -5.32 -5.63
C ASP A 132 7.88 -3.99 -5.22
N LYS A 133 7.34 -3.24 -6.18
CA LYS A 133 6.65 -1.97 -5.93
C LYS A 133 5.16 -2.13 -6.14
N ILE A 134 4.39 -1.77 -5.11
CA ILE A 134 2.94 -1.93 -5.11
C ILE A 134 2.23 -0.61 -4.78
N ILE A 135 0.99 -0.48 -5.23
CA ILE A 135 0.15 0.70 -5.04
C ILE A 135 -0.75 0.51 -3.83
N VAL A 136 -0.61 1.39 -2.83
CA VAL A 136 -1.44 1.38 -1.62
C VAL A 136 -2.27 2.64 -1.52
N GLU A 137 -3.44 2.55 -0.90
CA GLU A 137 -4.21 3.73 -0.52
C GLU A 137 -3.47 4.47 0.60
N LYS A 138 -3.36 5.79 0.47
CA LYS A 138 -2.74 6.64 1.48
C LYS A 138 -3.59 6.66 2.73
N ASN A 139 -2.96 6.33 3.85
CA ASN A 139 -3.58 6.38 5.16
C ASN A 139 -2.59 7.00 6.14
N VAL A 140 -2.90 8.22 6.59
CA VAL A 140 -2.02 8.98 7.50
C VAL A 140 -1.65 8.17 8.74
N TYR A 141 -2.62 7.45 9.34
CA TYR A 141 -2.34 6.62 10.51
C TYR A 141 -1.41 5.45 10.17
N ALA A 142 -1.60 4.81 9.02
CA ALA A 142 -0.72 3.73 8.59
C ALA A 142 0.70 4.23 8.30
N SER A 143 0.84 5.42 7.70
CA SER A 143 2.14 6.07 7.44
C SER A 143 2.90 6.37 8.75
N GLU A 144 2.24 7.01 9.72
CA GLU A 144 2.84 7.31 11.02
C GLU A 144 3.20 6.04 11.80
N VAL A 145 2.30 5.06 11.84
CA VAL A 145 2.55 3.77 12.50
C VAL A 145 3.68 3.01 11.80
N SER A 146 3.76 3.04 10.48
CA SER A 146 4.86 2.44 9.73
C SER A 146 6.19 3.06 10.16
N GLN A 147 6.26 4.38 10.33
CA GLN A 147 7.47 5.06 10.82
C GLN A 147 7.84 4.58 12.23
N ILE A 148 6.89 4.54 13.17
CA ILE A 148 7.13 4.04 14.54
C ILE A 148 7.60 2.59 14.53
N VAL A 149 6.94 1.70 13.78
CA VAL A 149 7.29 0.28 13.70
C VAL A 149 8.67 0.09 13.06
N SER A 150 9.04 0.94 12.10
CA SER A 150 10.33 0.86 11.38
C SER A 150 11.55 1.01 12.29
N GLU A 151 11.39 1.65 13.45
CA GLU A 151 12.45 1.77 14.46
C GLU A 151 12.87 0.39 15.02
N THR A 152 11.97 -0.59 14.96
CA THR A 152 12.20 -1.95 15.46
C THR A 152 12.26 -3.00 14.36
N SER A 153 11.46 -2.84 13.30
CA SER A 153 11.30 -3.83 12.22
C SER A 153 10.81 -3.14 10.95
N ILE A 154 11.71 -2.99 9.97
CA ILE A 154 11.36 -2.50 8.62
C ILE A 154 10.34 -3.44 7.95
N GLN A 155 10.47 -4.74 8.20
CA GLN A 155 9.59 -5.77 7.66
C GLN A 155 8.14 -5.58 8.11
N ASP A 156 7.93 -5.38 9.40
CA ASP A 156 6.57 -5.19 9.92
C ASP A 156 6.03 -3.80 9.56
N ALA A 157 6.88 -2.78 9.44
CA ALA A 157 6.49 -1.45 8.95
C ALA A 157 5.91 -1.50 7.53
N ILE A 158 6.56 -2.22 6.61
CA ILE A 158 6.07 -2.43 5.24
C ILE A 158 4.69 -3.11 5.26
N LYS A 159 4.48 -4.11 6.12
CA LYS A 159 3.18 -4.79 6.26
C LYS A 159 2.07 -3.86 6.74
N VAL A 160 2.39 -2.87 7.58
CA VAL A 160 1.42 -1.85 8.00
C VAL A 160 0.86 -1.12 6.79
N LEU A 161 1.73 -0.70 5.86
CA LEU A 161 1.33 0.00 4.64
C LEU A 161 0.63 -0.94 3.66
N GLU A 162 1.16 -2.15 3.49
CA GLU A 162 0.62 -3.17 2.58
C GLU A 162 -0.85 -3.52 2.87
N TYR A 163 -1.31 -3.41 4.12
CA TYR A 163 -2.71 -3.67 4.46
C TYR A 163 -3.68 -2.89 3.57
N ASN A 164 -3.31 -1.66 3.18
CA ASN A 164 -4.10 -0.76 2.34
C ASN A 164 -3.83 -0.95 0.83
N HIS A 165 -3.15 -2.01 0.42
CA HIS A 165 -3.02 -2.37 -1.00
C HIS A 165 -4.40 -2.64 -1.61
N PHE A 166 -4.67 -2.08 -2.79
CA PHE A 166 -5.99 -2.18 -3.41
C PHE A 166 -6.42 -3.64 -3.66
N ALA A 167 -5.49 -4.54 -3.99
CA ALA A 167 -5.79 -5.95 -4.22
C ALA A 167 -6.00 -6.75 -2.93
N ASN A 168 -5.75 -6.15 -1.75
CA ASN A 168 -6.09 -6.76 -0.48
C ASN A 168 -7.58 -6.65 -0.12
N LYS A 169 -8.36 -5.86 -0.87
CA LYS A 169 -9.82 -5.84 -0.76
C LYS A 169 -10.39 -7.22 -1.13
N GLY A 170 -11.15 -7.82 -0.22
CA GLY A 170 -11.63 -9.20 -0.35
C GLY A 170 -10.57 -10.27 -0.02
N ASN A 171 -9.30 -9.91 0.14
CA ASN A 171 -8.22 -10.86 0.44
C ASN A 171 -8.04 -11.04 1.96
N VAL A 172 -9.00 -11.71 2.57
CA VAL A 172 -9.02 -11.99 4.02
C VAL A 172 -7.77 -12.73 4.49
N GLN A 173 -7.20 -13.63 3.67
CA GLN A 173 -6.01 -14.38 4.04
C GLN A 173 -4.77 -13.47 4.15
N ARG A 174 -4.56 -12.55 3.20
CA ARG A 174 -3.44 -11.60 3.28
C ARG A 174 -3.61 -10.61 4.43
N LYS A 175 -4.83 -10.06 4.61
CA LYS A 175 -5.16 -9.21 5.77
C LYS A 175 -4.89 -9.94 7.10
N LYS A 176 -5.22 -11.23 7.20
CA LYS A 176 -4.94 -12.06 8.37
C LYS A 176 -3.44 -12.13 8.69
N GLU A 177 -2.60 -12.38 7.69
CA GLU A 177 -1.15 -12.49 7.86
C GLU A 177 -0.54 -11.19 8.38
N ILE A 178 -0.97 -10.05 7.85
CA ILE A 178 -0.55 -8.72 8.30
C ILE A 178 -0.99 -8.48 9.75
N LEU A 179 -2.24 -8.81 10.09
CA LEU A 179 -2.75 -8.68 11.46
C LEU A 179 -2.03 -9.58 12.46
N ILE A 180 -1.58 -10.77 12.06
CA ILE A 180 -0.74 -11.63 12.91
C ILE A 180 0.61 -10.96 13.19
N SER A 181 1.23 -10.34 12.19
CA SER A 181 2.46 -9.56 12.37
C SER A 181 2.24 -8.40 13.36
N LEU A 182 1.17 -7.62 13.19
CA LEU A 182 0.80 -6.54 14.13
C LEU A 182 0.53 -7.06 15.54
N ALA A 183 -0.15 -8.20 15.69
CA ALA A 183 -0.39 -8.81 16.99
C ALA A 183 0.92 -9.20 17.70
N ASN A 184 1.89 -9.74 16.95
CA ASN A 184 3.20 -10.10 17.48
C ASN A 184 4.01 -8.86 17.88
N TYR A 185 3.89 -7.77 17.12
CA TYR A 185 4.49 -6.48 17.46
C TYR A 185 3.90 -5.87 18.74
N LEU A 186 2.57 -5.88 18.88
CA LEU A 186 1.87 -5.27 20.01
C LEU A 186 1.98 -6.06 21.32
N GLU A 187 2.12 -7.38 21.25
CA GLU A 187 2.14 -8.22 22.45
C GLU A 187 3.22 -7.85 23.49
N PRO A 188 4.51 -7.66 23.13
CA PRO A 188 5.52 -7.24 24.09
C PRO A 188 5.22 -5.88 24.71
N LEU A 189 4.52 -4.99 23.99
CA LEU A 189 4.15 -3.64 24.44
C LEU A 189 2.96 -3.63 25.41
N ARG A 190 2.25 -4.76 25.58
CA ARG A 190 1.04 -4.85 26.42
C ARG A 190 1.25 -4.43 27.87
N LYS A 191 2.43 -4.70 28.44
CA LYS A 191 2.76 -4.29 29.80
C LYS A 191 2.95 -2.79 29.89
N GLU A 192 3.67 -2.21 28.94
CA GLU A 192 3.90 -0.77 28.86
C GLU A 192 2.58 0.00 28.67
N LEU A 193 1.76 -0.43 27.71
CA LEU A 193 0.42 0.11 27.45
C LEU A 193 -0.45 0.18 28.71
N ASN A 194 -0.51 -0.91 29.49
CA ASN A 194 -1.31 -0.94 30.72
C ASN A 194 -0.65 -0.21 31.90
N ASN A 195 0.64 0.11 31.82
CA ASN A 195 1.36 0.78 32.90
C ASN A 195 1.48 2.29 32.69
N SER A 196 1.35 2.82 31.47
CA SER A 196 1.38 4.26 31.21
C SER A 196 0.30 4.98 32.00
N GLU A 197 0.70 6.01 32.76
CA GLU A 197 -0.23 6.85 33.52
C GLU A 197 -0.92 7.86 32.59
N GLU A 198 -0.21 8.39 31.60
CA GLU A 198 -0.72 9.29 30.57
C GLU A 198 -1.91 8.67 29.84
N LEU A 199 -1.82 7.39 29.46
CA LEU A 199 -2.92 6.67 28.83
C LEU A 199 -4.08 6.41 29.80
N LYS A 200 -3.80 6.13 31.09
CA LYS A 200 -4.86 5.90 32.09
C LYS A 200 -5.66 7.15 32.40
N GLU A 201 -5.09 8.34 32.24
CA GLU A 201 -5.81 9.61 32.41
C GLU A 201 -6.87 9.83 31.33
N VAL A 202 -6.63 9.32 30.12
CA VAL A 202 -7.51 9.53 28.96
C VAL A 202 -8.51 8.37 28.78
N PHE A 203 -8.08 7.14 29.06
CA PHE A 203 -8.89 5.94 28.78
C PHE A 203 -9.62 5.39 30.01
N LYS A 204 -10.70 4.64 29.77
CA LYS A 204 -11.40 3.93 30.82
C LYS A 204 -10.56 2.76 31.35
N VAL A 205 -10.27 2.79 32.65
CA VAL A 205 -9.46 1.77 33.34
C VAL A 205 -10.33 0.85 34.19
N ASN A 206 -9.99 -0.43 34.23
CA ASN A 206 -10.52 -1.41 35.18
C ASN A 206 -9.38 -2.33 35.66
N ASN A 207 -9.24 -2.51 36.97
CA ASN A 207 -8.14 -3.30 37.58
C ASN A 207 -6.76 -2.95 37.00
N GLN A 208 -6.44 -1.64 36.95
CA GLN A 208 -5.19 -1.10 36.41
C GLN A 208 -4.94 -1.37 34.91
N LYS A 209 -5.93 -1.88 34.19
CA LYS A 209 -5.84 -2.15 32.75
C LYS A 209 -6.75 -1.25 31.95
N ILE A 210 -6.28 -0.83 30.79
CA ILE A 210 -7.05 -0.01 29.86
C ILE A 210 -8.02 -0.93 29.10
N ILE A 211 -9.33 -0.69 29.26
CA ILE A 211 -10.36 -1.60 28.74
C ILE A 211 -10.28 -1.73 27.21
N ALA A 212 -10.05 -0.63 26.49
CA ALA A 212 -9.98 -0.64 25.03
C ALA A 212 -8.86 -1.55 24.51
N PHE A 213 -7.69 -1.51 25.16
CA PHE A 213 -6.53 -2.31 24.77
C PHE A 213 -6.76 -3.79 25.08
N GLU A 214 -7.30 -4.11 26.26
CA GLU A 214 -7.65 -5.50 26.58
C GLU A 214 -8.70 -6.05 25.60
N LYS A 215 -9.66 -5.23 25.16
CA LYS A 215 -10.62 -5.61 24.11
C LYS A 215 -9.94 -5.86 22.76
N LEU A 216 -8.94 -5.08 22.38
CA LEU A 216 -8.13 -5.35 21.18
C LEU A 216 -7.42 -6.71 21.27
N PHE A 217 -6.76 -7.01 22.39
CA PHE A 217 -6.11 -8.31 22.59
C PHE A 217 -7.12 -9.47 22.62
N GLU A 218 -8.33 -9.25 23.17
CA GLU A 218 -9.44 -10.22 23.05
C GLU A 218 -9.86 -10.43 21.59
N MET A 219 -9.95 -9.37 20.78
CA MET A 219 -10.27 -9.50 19.35
C MET A 219 -9.21 -10.32 18.62
N TYR A 220 -7.92 -10.08 18.86
CA TYR A 220 -6.86 -10.92 18.28
C TYR A 220 -7.03 -12.42 18.60
N ASN A 221 -7.41 -12.75 19.83
CA ASN A 221 -7.62 -14.14 20.23
C ASN A 221 -8.91 -14.76 19.65
N ASN A 222 -9.99 -13.98 19.52
CA ASN A 222 -11.30 -14.50 19.11
C ASN A 222 -11.48 -14.58 17.58
N PHE A 223 -10.66 -13.85 16.81
CA PHE A 223 -10.75 -13.78 15.35
C PHE A 223 -9.67 -14.59 14.63
N GLY A 224 -9.07 -15.58 15.31
CA GLY A 224 -8.11 -16.52 14.73
C GLY A 224 -6.77 -15.90 14.35
N LEU A 225 -6.43 -14.75 14.95
CA LEU A 225 -5.18 -14.01 14.73
C LEU A 225 -4.13 -14.35 15.79
N ARG A 226 -4.54 -14.97 16.90
CA ARG A 226 -3.67 -15.45 17.97
C ARG A 226 -4.29 -16.68 18.65
N HIS A 227 -3.49 -17.40 19.46
CA HIS A 227 -3.81 -18.69 20.11
C HIS A 227 -5.32 -19.00 20.25
N ASN A 228 -5.73 -20.17 19.74
CA ASN A 228 -7.13 -20.64 19.73
C ASN A 228 -7.63 -21.12 21.11
N ASN A 229 -7.38 -20.34 22.16
CA ASN A 229 -7.70 -20.70 23.54
C ASN A 229 -9.07 -20.14 24.00
N ALA A 230 -9.74 -19.40 23.12
CA ALA A 230 -11.04 -18.76 23.35
C ALA A 230 -12.03 -19.09 22.22
N LYS A 231 -13.30 -18.71 22.41
CA LYS A 231 -14.35 -18.88 21.40
C LYS A 231 -13.95 -18.17 20.11
N GLN A 232 -13.91 -18.92 19.01
CA GLN A 232 -13.50 -18.42 17.71
C GLN A 232 -14.70 -17.90 16.93
N TYR A 233 -14.89 -16.58 16.90
CA TYR A 233 -16.02 -15.95 16.20
C TYR A 233 -15.89 -16.02 14.68
N HIS A 234 -14.68 -16.14 14.16
CA HIS A 234 -14.42 -16.20 12.72
C HIS A 234 -14.97 -17.47 12.04
N LEU A 235 -15.21 -18.55 12.81
CA LEU A 235 -15.67 -19.84 12.25
C LEU A 235 -17.11 -19.81 11.73
N ASP A 236 -17.96 -18.94 12.31
CA ASP A 236 -19.39 -18.87 12.02
C ASP A 236 -19.77 -17.61 11.20
N MET A 237 -18.78 -16.89 10.64
CA MET A 237 -18.99 -15.63 9.92
C MET A 237 -18.89 -15.78 8.41
N THR A 238 -19.60 -14.90 7.71
CA THR A 238 -19.41 -14.69 6.27
C THR A 238 -18.07 -14.02 6.00
N HIS A 239 -17.54 -14.22 4.80
CA HIS A 239 -16.26 -13.65 4.36
C HIS A 239 -16.22 -12.12 4.53
N ASP A 240 -17.22 -11.41 4.01
CA ASP A 240 -17.32 -9.95 4.11
C ASP A 240 -17.37 -9.45 5.55
N ARG A 241 -18.04 -10.20 6.43
CA ARG A 241 -18.14 -9.82 7.85
C ARG A 241 -16.83 -10.05 8.57
N LEU A 242 -16.12 -11.13 8.25
CA LEU A 242 -14.80 -11.40 8.80
C LEU A 242 -13.80 -10.33 8.32
N GLU A 243 -13.87 -9.94 7.05
CA GLU A 243 -13.06 -8.85 6.51
C GLU A 243 -13.30 -7.53 7.25
N GLN A 244 -14.55 -7.15 7.48
CA GLN A 244 -14.88 -5.94 8.25
C GLN A 244 -14.26 -5.98 9.66
N TRP A 245 -14.32 -7.13 10.34
CA TRP A 245 -13.67 -7.26 11.65
C TRP A 245 -12.15 -7.13 11.57
N TYR A 246 -11.53 -7.65 10.50
CA TYR A 246 -10.09 -7.46 10.28
C TYR A 246 -9.76 -5.98 10.06
N ASP A 247 -10.58 -5.23 9.32
CA ASP A 247 -10.40 -3.79 9.12
C ASP A 247 -10.57 -2.99 10.42
N ASP A 248 -11.52 -3.37 11.27
CA ASP A 248 -11.73 -2.77 12.59
C ASP A 248 -10.56 -3.07 13.55
N ILE A 249 -10.03 -4.31 13.52
CA ILE A 249 -8.87 -4.73 14.32
C ILE A 249 -7.61 -4.01 13.85
N TYR A 250 -7.41 -3.89 12.53
CA TYR A 250 -6.29 -3.16 11.95
C TYR A 250 -6.31 -1.70 12.42
N THR A 251 -7.43 -1.01 12.22
CA THR A 251 -7.60 0.40 12.63
C THR A 251 -7.39 0.57 14.14
N SER A 252 -7.95 -0.32 14.96
CA SER A 252 -7.75 -0.30 16.41
C SER A 252 -6.28 -0.50 16.79
N SER A 253 -5.55 -1.31 16.03
CA SER A 253 -4.12 -1.56 16.27
C SER A 253 -3.27 -0.35 15.94
N LEU A 254 -3.53 0.32 14.81
CA LEU A 254 -2.87 1.58 14.47
C LEU A 254 -3.08 2.62 15.58
N PHE A 255 -4.32 2.75 16.04
CA PHE A 255 -4.68 3.68 17.11
C PHE A 255 -3.93 3.39 18.42
N VAL A 256 -3.79 2.11 18.81
CA VAL A 256 -3.05 1.73 20.01
C VAL A 256 -1.56 2.07 19.90
N ILE A 257 -0.96 1.85 18.74
CA ILE A 257 0.46 2.17 18.51
C ILE A 257 0.69 3.69 18.60
N LEU A 258 -0.15 4.48 17.92
CA LEU A 258 -0.06 5.95 17.99
C LEU A 258 -0.31 6.49 19.40
N SER A 259 -1.26 5.90 20.13
CA SER A 259 -1.53 6.30 21.52
C SER A 259 -0.31 6.08 22.40
N LEU A 260 0.37 4.94 22.24
CA LEU A 260 1.57 4.64 23.01
C LEU A 260 2.71 5.60 22.69
N ASP A 261 2.88 5.94 21.41
CA ASP A 261 3.90 6.89 20.97
C ASP A 261 3.66 8.29 21.58
N GLU A 262 2.43 8.79 21.50
CA GLU A 262 2.04 10.06 22.14
C GLU A 262 2.27 10.02 23.65
N ALA A 263 1.95 8.91 24.32
CA ALA A 263 2.20 8.77 25.75
C ALA A 263 3.69 8.89 26.10
N ARG A 264 4.58 8.32 25.28
CA ARG A 264 6.04 8.45 25.47
C ARG A 264 6.51 9.89 25.29
N ILE A 265 5.99 10.61 24.30
CA ILE A 265 6.27 12.04 24.08
C ILE A 265 5.85 12.86 25.30
N LEU A 266 4.67 12.59 25.85
CA LEU A 266 4.17 13.27 27.04
C LEU A 266 5.02 12.97 28.28
N SER A 267 5.43 11.72 28.49
CA SER A 267 6.36 11.34 29.57
C SER A 267 7.72 12.02 29.44
N GLU A 268 8.23 12.20 28.21
CA GLU A 268 9.49 12.92 27.98
C GLU A 268 9.34 14.42 28.31
N LEU A 269 8.21 15.03 27.92
CA LEU A 269 7.92 16.42 28.22
C LEU A 269 7.79 16.67 29.74
N THR A 270 7.18 15.76 30.50
CA THR A 270 7.10 15.88 31.96
C THR A 270 8.48 15.79 32.59
N PHE A 271 9.30 14.82 32.17
CA PHE A 271 10.69 14.69 32.63
C PHE A 271 11.51 15.97 32.37
N LEU A 272 11.41 16.56 31.18
CA LEU A 272 12.12 17.80 30.83
C LEU A 272 11.65 19.03 31.62
N ARG A 273 10.44 19.02 32.17
CA ARG A 273 9.93 20.12 33.02
C ARG A 273 10.39 19.98 34.47
N GLU A 274 10.65 18.76 34.92
CA GLU A 274 11.00 18.44 36.31
C GLU A 274 12.51 18.30 36.55
N GLY A 275 13.31 18.06 35.50
CA GLY A 275 14.78 18.02 35.52
C GLY A 275 15.43 19.38 35.33
#